data_AF-A0A448WTX5-F1
#
_entry.id   AF-A0A448WTX5-F1
#
_cell.length_a   1.000
_cell.length_b   1.000
_cell.length_c   1.000
_cell.angle_alpha   90.00
_cell.angle_beta   90.00
_cell.angle_gamma   90.00
#
_symmetry.space_group_name_H-M   'P 1'
#
loop_
_entity.id
_entity.type
_entity.pdbx_description
1 polymer ?
#
loop_
_entity_poly.entity_id
_entity_poly.type
_entity_poly.pdbx_seq_one_letter_code
_entity_poly.pdbx_strand_id
1 'polypeptide(L)'
;MQSVKILSFPRYTFDRLLIVCGSCPDQNSDILIDFVEEAMAGLTAPQLHVVAYDCQSPAVNAMLAGLAGITEDSIYHCYTADSVAGIYTSDEIVRLLAELNRCQVS
;
A
#
# COMPACT_ATOMS: atom_id res chain seq x y z
N MET A 1 -5.58 -41.04 12.30
CA MET A 1 -5.62 -39.56 12.25
C MET A 1 -4.26 -39.09 11.75
N GLN A 2 -4.16 -38.63 10.50
CA GLN A 2 -2.88 -38.24 9.90
C GLN A 2 -2.51 -36.84 10.42
N SER A 3 -1.36 -36.70 11.05
CA SER A 3 -0.85 -35.42 11.54
C SER A 3 -0.27 -34.63 10.37
N VAL A 4 -0.89 -33.48 10.07
CA VAL A 4 -0.32 -32.50 9.13
C VAL A 4 0.81 -31.78 9.84
N LYS A 5 2.04 -31.94 9.36
CA LYS A 5 3.19 -31.15 9.82
C LYS A 5 3.26 -29.88 8.96
N ILE A 6 2.89 -28.75 9.55
CA ILE A 6 3.12 -27.43 8.92
C ILE A 6 4.56 -27.06 9.20
N LEU A 7 5.37 -27.01 8.15
CA LEU A 7 6.74 -26.50 8.21
C LEU A 7 6.68 -24.97 8.18
N SER A 8 6.92 -24.34 9.33
CA SER A 8 7.09 -22.89 9.41
C SER A 8 8.52 -22.55 8.98
N PHE A 9 8.66 -21.87 7.86
CA PHE A 9 9.95 -21.31 7.43
C PHE A 9 10.23 -20.03 8.23
N PRO A 10 11.51 -19.74 8.55
CA PRO A 10 11.88 -18.48 9.18
C PRO A 10 11.38 -17.32 8.30
N ARG A 11 10.50 -16.51 8.84
CA ARG A 11 9.97 -15.32 8.16
C ARG A 11 10.99 -14.20 8.24
N TYR A 12 11.16 -13.48 7.13
CA TYR A 12 11.85 -12.21 7.14
C TYR A 12 11.06 -11.22 7.99
N THR A 13 11.71 -10.59 8.96
CA THR A 13 11.14 -9.49 9.74
C THR A 13 11.50 -8.17 9.07
N PHE A 14 10.52 -7.31 8.85
CA PHE A 14 10.72 -5.96 8.34
C PHE A 14 9.75 -5.01 9.01
N ASP A 15 10.17 -3.75 9.16
CA ASP A 15 9.33 -2.71 9.73
C ASP A 15 8.40 -2.07 8.69
N ARG A 16 8.82 -2.06 7.41
CA ARG A 16 8.07 -1.43 6.32
C ARG A 16 8.17 -2.20 5.01
N LEU A 17 7.05 -2.28 4.28
CA LEU A 17 6.98 -2.79 2.92
C LEU A 17 6.53 -1.65 1.99
N LEU A 18 7.32 -1.38 0.95
CA LEU A 18 7.01 -0.38 -0.07
C LEU A 18 6.73 -1.07 -1.41
N ILE A 19 5.51 -0.90 -1.92
CA ILE A 19 5.09 -1.41 -3.24
C ILE A 19 4.95 -0.21 -4.18
N VAL A 20 5.81 -0.17 -5.22
CA VAL A 20 5.78 0.89 -6.23
C VAL A 20 5.27 0.31 -7.54
N CYS A 21 4.16 0.87 -8.03
CA CYS A 21 3.48 0.40 -9.22
C CYS A 21 3.54 1.45 -10.33
N GLY A 22 4.36 1.19 -11.36
CA GLY A 22 4.50 2.05 -12.53
C GLY A 22 3.57 1.72 -13.69
N SER A 23 2.97 0.53 -13.69
CA SER A 23 2.13 0.02 -14.76
C SER A 23 1.25 -1.11 -14.21
N CYS A 24 0.25 -1.55 -14.98
CA CYS A 24 -0.61 -2.65 -14.55
C CYS A 24 0.19 -3.96 -14.45
N PRO A 25 0.20 -4.63 -13.30
CA PRO A 25 0.79 -5.97 -13.21
C PRO A 25 0.08 -6.95 -14.13
N ASP A 26 0.81 -7.97 -14.59
CA ASP A 26 0.26 -9.05 -15.44
C ASP A 26 -0.63 -10.02 -14.65
N GLN A 27 -0.55 -10.01 -13.32
CA GLN A 27 -1.35 -10.84 -12.43
C GLN A 27 -2.66 -10.15 -12.04
N ASN A 28 -3.69 -10.93 -11.77
CA ASN A 28 -4.96 -10.42 -11.26
C ASN A 28 -4.74 -9.71 -9.91
N SER A 29 -5.40 -8.57 -9.70
CA SER A 29 -5.32 -7.77 -8.48
C SER A 29 -5.68 -8.59 -7.24
N ASP A 30 -6.70 -9.44 -7.33
CA ASP A 30 -7.17 -10.24 -6.18
C ASP A 30 -6.04 -11.17 -5.67
N ILE A 31 -5.34 -11.81 -6.60
CA ILE A 31 -4.22 -12.72 -6.29
C ILE A 31 -3.08 -11.95 -5.62
N LEU A 32 -2.79 -10.72 -6.08
CA LEU A 32 -1.73 -9.90 -5.51
C LEU A 32 -2.09 -9.40 -4.11
N ILE A 33 -3.36 -9.03 -3.90
CA ILE A 33 -3.86 -8.58 -2.60
C ILE A 33 -3.80 -9.74 -1.60
N ASP A 34 -4.34 -10.91 -1.95
CA ASP A 34 -4.32 -12.11 -1.11
C ASP A 34 -2.88 -12.50 -0.74
N PHE A 35 -1.96 -12.48 -1.72
CA PHE A 35 -0.55 -12.80 -1.48
C PHE A 35 0.11 -11.83 -0.49
N VAL A 36 -0.14 -10.52 -0.62
CA VAL A 36 0.44 -9.52 0.29
C VAL A 36 -0.19 -9.65 1.68
N GLU A 37 -1.49 -9.89 1.77
CA GLU A 37 -2.18 -10.13 3.04
C GLU A 37 -1.59 -11.35 3.77
N GLU A 38 -1.42 -12.48 3.08
CA GLU A 38 -0.81 -13.69 3.64
C GLU A 38 0.66 -13.50 4.02
N ALA A 39 1.42 -12.74 3.22
CA ALA A 39 2.82 -12.44 3.49
C ALA A 39 2.98 -11.57 4.75
N MET A 40 2.04 -10.65 4.97
CA MET A 40 2.02 -9.75 6.13
C MET A 40 1.42 -10.41 7.37
N ALA A 41 0.52 -11.38 7.19
CA ALA A 41 -0.18 -12.07 8.26
C ALA A 41 0.80 -12.73 9.25
N GLY A 42 0.78 -12.31 10.51
CA GLY A 42 1.65 -12.84 11.57
C GLY A 42 3.02 -12.18 11.67
N LEU A 43 3.29 -11.13 10.91
CA LEU A 43 4.35 -10.17 11.21
C LEU A 43 3.86 -9.20 12.29
N THR A 44 4.77 -8.73 13.14
CA THR A 44 4.42 -7.79 14.22
C THR A 44 4.55 -6.36 13.70
N ALA A 45 3.42 -5.77 13.32
CA ALA A 45 3.29 -4.35 12.93
C ALA A 45 4.18 -3.86 11.74
N PRO A 46 4.25 -4.58 10.61
CA PRO A 46 4.84 -4.00 9.40
C PRO A 46 3.94 -2.92 8.80
N GLN A 47 4.49 -1.74 8.54
CA GLN A 47 3.77 -0.66 7.87
C GLN A 47 3.79 -0.86 6.36
N LEU A 48 2.62 -0.79 5.70
CA LEU A 48 2.49 -0.91 4.25
C LEU A 48 2.45 0.46 3.58
N HIS A 49 3.30 0.67 2.58
CA HIS A 49 3.28 1.84 1.72
C HIS A 49 3.02 1.40 0.29
N VAL A 50 2.02 2.00 -0.35
CA VAL A 50 1.66 1.72 -1.74
C VAL A 50 1.80 3.00 -2.57
N VAL A 51 2.43 2.89 -3.74
CA VAL A 51 2.73 4.05 -4.58
C VAL A 51 2.22 3.82 -6.00
N ALA A 52 1.31 4.69 -6.45
CA ALA A 52 1.03 4.87 -7.86
C ALA A 52 2.14 5.76 -8.45
N TYR A 53 3.07 5.18 -9.23
CA TYR A 53 4.19 5.89 -9.82
C TYR A 53 3.94 6.18 -11.29
N ASP A 54 3.59 7.42 -11.59
CA ASP A 54 3.25 7.90 -12.94
C ASP A 54 2.23 7.02 -13.67
N CYS A 55 1.35 6.39 -12.88
CA CYS A 55 0.36 5.44 -13.37
C CYS A 55 -1.04 5.98 -13.10
N GLN A 56 -1.75 6.32 -14.17
CA GLN A 56 -3.14 6.80 -14.11
C GLN A 56 -4.17 5.71 -14.45
N SER A 57 -3.74 4.44 -14.47
CA SER A 57 -4.62 3.31 -14.78
C SER A 57 -5.65 3.09 -13.66
N PRO A 58 -6.97 3.10 -13.94
CA PRO A 58 -7.99 2.80 -12.95
C PRO A 58 -7.82 1.41 -12.33
N ALA A 59 -7.33 0.43 -13.10
CA ALA A 59 -7.09 -0.93 -12.61
C ALA A 59 -5.97 -0.97 -11.56
N VAL A 60 -4.88 -0.20 -11.80
CA VAL A 60 -3.79 -0.08 -10.83
C VAL A 60 -4.26 0.63 -9.57
N ASN A 61 -5.05 1.70 -9.71
CA ASN A 61 -5.57 2.43 -8.55
C ASN A 61 -6.51 1.56 -7.70
N ALA A 62 -7.37 0.75 -8.34
CA ALA A 62 -8.24 -0.20 -7.64
C ALA A 62 -7.43 -1.26 -6.88
N MET A 63 -6.38 -1.80 -7.51
CA MET A 63 -5.48 -2.75 -6.86
C MET A 63 -4.73 -2.10 -5.68
N LEU A 64 -4.17 -0.91 -5.85
CA LEU A 64 -3.45 -0.19 -4.80
C LEU A 64 -4.39 0.19 -3.64
N ALA A 65 -5.65 0.52 -3.92
CA ALA A 65 -6.66 0.74 -2.89
C ALA A 65 -6.98 -0.55 -2.11
N GLY A 66 -7.05 -1.70 -2.80
CA GLY A 66 -7.18 -3.00 -2.16
C GLY A 66 -5.98 -3.32 -1.26
N LEU A 67 -4.76 -3.08 -1.74
CA LEU A 67 -3.54 -3.25 -0.96
C LEU A 67 -3.49 -2.32 0.26
N ALA A 68 -3.87 -1.05 0.10
CA ALA A 68 -4.00 -0.12 1.23
C ALA A 68 -5.04 -0.58 2.27
N GLY A 69 -6.02 -1.40 1.87
CA GLY A 69 -6.98 -1.99 2.80
C GLY A 69 -6.44 -3.12 3.69
N ILE A 70 -5.23 -3.64 3.42
CA ILE A 70 -4.68 -4.80 4.15
C ILE A 70 -4.31 -4.44 5.59
N THR A 71 -3.77 -3.25 5.82
CA THR A 71 -3.42 -2.76 7.17
C THR A 71 -4.09 -1.42 7.44
N GLU A 72 -4.54 -1.22 8.69
CA GLU A 72 -5.20 0.04 9.09
C GLU A 72 -4.26 1.26 9.01
N ASP A 73 -2.96 1.02 9.10
CA ASP A 73 -1.90 2.04 9.12
C ASP A 73 -1.17 2.20 7.78
N SER A 74 -1.74 1.62 6.71
CA SER A 74 -1.17 1.74 5.39
C SER A 74 -1.17 3.19 4.90
N ILE A 75 -0.26 3.49 3.98
CA ILE A 75 -0.13 4.84 3.41
C ILE A 75 -0.12 4.74 1.89
N TYR A 76 -1.08 5.41 1.27
CA TYR A 76 -1.14 5.59 -0.17
C TYR A 76 -0.37 6.83 -0.62
N HIS A 77 0.45 6.65 -1.64
CA HIS A 77 1.22 7.70 -2.31
C HIS A 77 0.87 7.74 -3.79
N CYS A 78 0.82 8.95 -4.34
CA CYS A 78 0.69 9.17 -5.77
C CYS A 78 1.78 10.10 -6.25
N TYR A 79 2.53 9.65 -7.26
CA TYR A 79 3.46 10.47 -8.02
C TYR A 79 3.03 10.47 -9.48
N THR A 80 3.14 11.60 -10.15
CA THR A 80 2.99 11.68 -11.61
C THR A 80 3.82 12.84 -12.13
N ALA A 81 4.48 12.63 -13.27
CA ALA A 81 5.35 13.63 -13.87
C ALA A 81 4.55 14.78 -14.49
N ASP A 82 3.35 14.46 -15.00
CA ASP A 82 2.56 15.37 -15.85
C ASP A 82 1.50 16.18 -15.09
N SER A 83 1.25 15.88 -13.81
CA SER A 83 0.17 16.54 -13.05
C SER A 83 0.46 16.70 -11.57
N VAL A 84 0.67 17.95 -11.14
CA VAL A 84 0.77 18.28 -9.71
C VAL A 84 -0.53 17.94 -8.95
N ALA A 85 -1.68 17.92 -9.64
CA ALA A 85 -2.97 17.60 -9.04
C ALA A 85 -3.03 16.16 -8.49
N GLY A 86 -2.34 15.21 -9.13
CA GLY A 86 -2.32 13.80 -8.69
C GLY A 86 -1.66 13.62 -7.32
N ILE A 87 -0.67 14.45 -7.00
CA ILE A 87 0.08 14.39 -5.73
C ILE A 87 -0.84 14.65 -4.52
N TYR A 88 -1.90 15.44 -4.69
CA TYR A 88 -2.88 15.74 -3.63
C TYR A 88 -3.77 14.55 -3.25
N THR A 89 -3.71 13.45 -4.00
CA THR A 89 -4.40 12.20 -3.63
C THR A 89 -3.60 11.33 -2.65
N SER A 90 -2.32 11.67 -2.41
CA SER A 90 -1.48 11.00 -1.41
C SER A 90 -1.95 11.31 0.01
N ASP A 91 -2.04 10.29 0.87
CA ASP A 91 -2.51 10.42 2.25
C ASP A 91 -1.64 11.39 3.06
N GLU A 92 -0.33 11.35 2.85
CA GLU A 92 0.62 12.23 3.55
C GLU A 92 0.43 13.69 3.14
N ILE A 93 0.12 13.96 1.87
CA ILE A 93 -0.14 15.32 1.39
C ILE A 93 -1.47 15.83 1.97
N VAL A 94 -2.50 14.98 2.03
CA VAL A 94 -3.78 15.31 2.67
C VAL A 94 -3.58 15.64 4.15
N ARG A 95 -2.78 14.85 4.88
CA ARG A 95 -2.45 15.10 6.30
C ARG A 95 -1.71 16.42 6.49
N LEU A 96 -0.68 16.68 5.68
CA LEU A 96 0.08 17.94 5.73
C LEU A 96 -0.80 19.15 5.45
N LEU A 97 -1.72 19.07 4.48
CA LEU A 97 -2.68 20.14 4.21
C LEU A 97 -3.62 20.38 5.38
N ALA A 98 -4.09 19.32 6.04
CA ALA A 98 -4.93 19.44 7.22
C ALA A 98 -4.18 20.13 8.38
N GLU A 99 -2.91 19.81 8.60
CA GLU A 99 -2.05 20.46 9.59
C GLU A 99 -1.83 21.95 9.29
N LEU A 100 -1.49 22.28 8.04
CA LEU A 100 -1.33 23.66 7.60
C LEU A 100 -2.59 24.49 7.84
N ASN A 101 -3.77 23.94 7.48
CA ASN A 101 -5.03 24.62 7.70
C ASN A 101 -5.31 24.87 9.19
N ARG A 102 -4.96 23.94 10.08
CA ARG A 102 -5.10 24.14 11.53
C ARG A 102 -4.21 25.29 12.03
N CYS A 103 -3.00 25.42 11.49
CA CYS A 103 -2.08 26.48 11.86
C CYS A 103 -2.50 27.86 11.33
N GLN A 104 -3.18 27.94 10.19
CA GLN A 104 -3.64 29.21 9.62
C GLN A 104 -4.87 29.81 10.31
N VAL A 105 -5.63 28.97 11.02
CA VAL A 105 -6.84 29.36 11.76
C VAL A 105 -6.54 29.68 13.24
N SER A 106 -5.29 29.49 13.67
CA SER A 106 -4.78 29.84 15.02
C SER A 106 -4.13 31.22 15.04
#